data_AF-A0A318S230-F1
#
_entry.id   AF-A0A318S230-F1
#
_cell.length_a   1.000
_cell.length_b   1.000
_cell.length_c   1.000
_cell.angle_alpha   90.00
_cell.angle_beta   90.00
_cell.angle_gamma   90.00
#
_symmetry.space_group_name_H-M   'P 1'
#
loop_
_entity.id
_entity.type
_entity.pdbx_description
1 polymer ?
#
loop_
_entity_poly.entity_id
_entity_poly.type
_entity_poly.pdbx_seq_one_letter_code
_entity_poly.pdbx_strand_id
1 'polypeptide(L)'
;MSNERRALKSNRFMAHLVGALEMGQDIGPYGRKIFATVAQYFLSADDTLMLLKRNLGEQEAREVMKSVEGEPPPRRGKVVEYTKRQNFPILPNNHDAHLDDLYAGLTFPPEIQARIPKFERGVAHEAREDATS
;
A
#
# COMPACT_ATOMS: atom_id res chain seq x y z
N MET A 1 12.19 18.72 2.53
CA MET A 1 11.27 17.58 2.34
C MET A 1 9.87 18.16 2.24
N SER A 2 9.15 17.88 1.15
CA SER A 2 7.78 18.36 0.97
C SER A 2 6.84 17.78 2.03
N ASN A 3 5.79 18.52 2.39
CA ASN A 3 4.82 18.09 3.41
C ASN A 3 4.12 16.78 3.01
N GLU A 4 3.96 16.51 1.71
CA GLU A 4 3.21 15.36 1.24
C GLU A 4 3.98 14.04 1.42
N ARG A 5 5.31 14.06 1.26
CA ARG A 5 6.17 12.89 1.58
C ARG A 5 6.15 12.54 3.07
N ARG A 6 5.93 13.54 3.95
CA ARG A 6 5.84 13.34 5.41
C ARG A 6 4.54 12.64 5.80
N ALA A 7 3.43 12.98 5.14
CA ALA A 7 2.15 12.29 5.34
C ALA A 7 2.26 10.82 4.92
N LEU A 8 2.84 10.53 3.76
CA LEU A 8 3.01 9.15 3.29
C LEU A 8 3.85 8.29 4.24
N LYS A 9 4.93 8.86 4.82
CA LYS A 9 5.80 8.17 5.79
C LYS A 9 5.19 8.04 7.19
N SER A 10 4.11 8.75 7.51
CA SER A 10 3.38 8.58 8.78
C SER A 10 2.55 7.29 8.80
N ASN A 11 2.16 6.78 7.63
CA ASN A 11 1.57 5.47 7.50
C ASN A 11 2.68 4.40 7.57
N ARG A 12 2.63 3.52 8.58
CA ARG A 12 3.67 2.51 8.83
C ARG A 12 3.88 1.56 7.64
N PHE A 13 2.79 1.16 6.99
CA PHE A 13 2.83 0.30 5.82
C PHE A 13 3.57 0.98 4.65
N MET A 14 3.23 2.24 4.35
CA MET A 14 3.89 3.00 3.30
C MET A 14 5.32 3.37 3.65
N ALA A 15 5.61 3.65 4.93
CA ALA A 15 6.97 3.88 5.42
C ALA A 15 7.88 2.69 5.16
N HIS A 16 7.39 1.46 5.35
CA HIS A 16 8.11 0.22 5.03
C HIS A 16 8.46 0.14 3.54
N LEU A 17 7.49 0.34 2.65
CA LEU A 17 7.72 0.30 1.21
C LEU A 17 8.68 1.41 0.74
N VAL A 18 8.49 2.64 1.21
CA VAL A 18 9.36 3.76 0.86
C VAL A 18 10.77 3.54 1.40
N GLY A 19 10.92 3.07 2.63
CA GLY A 19 12.22 2.77 3.22
C GLY A 19 12.97 1.70 2.43
N ALA A 20 12.29 0.62 2.02
CA ALA A 20 12.88 -0.42 1.19
C ALA A 20 13.34 0.12 -0.18
N LEU A 21 12.53 0.95 -0.84
CA LEU A 21 12.92 1.60 -2.10
C LEU A 21 14.12 2.56 -1.91
N GLU A 22 14.13 3.35 -0.84
CA GLU A 22 15.24 4.26 -0.51
C GLU A 22 16.55 3.50 -0.27
N MET A 23 16.48 2.28 0.29
CA MET A 23 17.62 1.38 0.46
C MET A 23 18.00 0.61 -0.82
N GLY A 24 17.28 0.80 -1.93
CA GLY A 24 17.51 0.07 -3.18
C GLY A 24 17.06 -1.40 -3.15
N GLN A 25 16.25 -1.80 -2.17
CA GLN A 25 15.74 -3.16 -2.05
C GLN A 25 14.60 -3.40 -3.04
N ASP A 26 14.61 -4.56 -3.72
CA ASP A 26 13.49 -4.98 -4.58
C ASP A 26 12.24 -5.32 -3.74
N ILE A 27 11.20 -4.48 -3.87
CA ILE A 27 9.92 -4.68 -3.17
C ILE A 27 8.94 -5.60 -3.91
N GLY A 28 9.36 -6.18 -5.03
CA GLY A 28 8.57 -7.05 -5.89
C GLY A 28 7.50 -6.31 -6.69
N PRO A 29 6.88 -6.98 -7.68
CA PRO A 29 5.92 -6.37 -8.57
C PRO A 29 4.65 -5.89 -7.84
N TYR A 30 4.19 -6.63 -6.82
CA TYR A 30 3.01 -6.22 -6.08
C TYR A 30 3.31 -5.11 -5.08
N GLY A 31 4.50 -5.10 -4.47
CA GLY A 31 4.96 -3.97 -3.65
C GLY A 31 5.01 -2.68 -4.47
N ARG A 32 5.59 -2.72 -5.67
CA ARG A 32 5.63 -1.57 -6.59
C ARG A 32 4.25 -1.10 -7.02
N LYS A 33 3.35 -2.03 -7.32
CA LYS A 33 1.96 -1.71 -7.66
C LYS A 33 1.27 -0.98 -6.51
N ILE A 34 1.30 -1.54 -5.29
CA ILE A 34 0.65 -0.92 -4.12
C ILE A 34 1.28 0.44 -3.83
N PHE A 35 2.62 0.52 -3.85
CA PHE A 35 3.33 1.78 -3.64
C PHE A 35 2.85 2.84 -4.63
N ALA A 36 2.86 2.55 -5.93
CA ALA A 36 2.45 3.49 -6.97
C ALA A 36 0.97 3.87 -6.86
N THR A 37 0.08 2.90 -6.57
CA THR A 37 -1.36 3.16 -6.39
C THR A 37 -1.62 4.16 -5.28
N VAL A 38 -0.87 4.10 -4.19
CA VAL A 38 -1.07 5.00 -3.04
C VAL A 38 -0.32 6.32 -3.29
N ALA A 39 0.93 6.24 -3.75
CA ALA A 39 1.81 7.39 -3.96
C ALA A 39 1.23 8.43 -4.93
N GLN A 40 0.47 8.02 -5.96
CA GLN A 40 -0.14 8.96 -6.92
C GLN A 40 -1.04 10.03 -6.27
N TYR A 41 -1.53 9.79 -5.05
CA TYR A 41 -2.40 10.72 -4.33
C TYR A 41 -1.66 11.60 -3.31
N PHE A 42 -0.37 11.33 -3.07
CA PHE A 42 0.42 12.02 -2.05
C PHE A 42 1.79 12.49 -2.55
N LEU A 43 2.26 12.06 -3.71
CA LEU A 43 3.55 12.45 -4.27
C LEU A 43 3.32 12.99 -5.68
N SER A 44 4.24 13.86 -6.12
CA SER A 44 4.31 14.22 -7.53
C SER A 44 4.67 12.99 -8.37
N ALA A 45 4.37 13.07 -9.68
CA ALA A 45 4.79 12.04 -10.62
C ALA A 45 6.32 11.86 -10.60
N ASP A 46 7.09 12.95 -10.52
CA ASP A 46 8.56 12.91 -10.49
C ASP A 46 9.09 12.27 -9.20
N ASP A 47 8.50 12.55 -8.04
CA ASP A 47 8.88 11.92 -6.78
C ASP A 47 8.57 10.42 -6.75
N THR A 48 7.43 10.04 -7.34
CA THR A 48 7.03 8.64 -7.48
C THR A 48 7.97 7.90 -8.42
N LEU A 49 8.31 8.51 -9.56
CA LEU A 49 9.24 7.97 -10.54
C LEU A 49 10.64 7.79 -9.93
N MET A 50 11.13 8.78 -9.18
CA MET A 50 12.43 8.72 -8.53
C MET A 50 12.54 7.55 -7.54
N LEU A 51 11.45 7.22 -6.82
CA LEU A 51 11.42 6.08 -5.91
C LEU A 51 11.32 4.74 -6.65
N LEU A 52 10.46 4.63 -7.68
CA LEU A 52 10.34 3.40 -8.47
C LEU A 52 11.62 3.04 -9.24
N LYS A 53 12.37 4.05 -9.71
CA LYS A 53 13.68 3.88 -10.39
C LYS A 53 14.76 3.27 -9.49
N ARG A 54 14.51 3.08 -8.20
CA ARG A 54 15.38 2.32 -7.30
C ARG A 54 15.28 0.80 -7.51
N ASN A 55 14.23 0.32 -8.19
CA ASN A 55 14.04 -1.08 -8.56
C ASN A 55 13.94 -1.32 -10.06
N LEU A 56 13.43 -0.34 -10.80
CA LEU A 56 13.06 -0.49 -12.19
C LEU A 56 13.86 0.44 -13.11
N GLY A 57 13.91 0.07 -14.39
CA GLY A 57 14.23 1.05 -15.43
C GLY A 57 13.19 2.17 -15.48
N GLU A 58 13.57 3.33 -16.03
CA GLU A 58 12.66 4.47 -16.10
C GLU A 58 11.37 4.17 -16.88
N GLN A 59 11.49 3.46 -18.00
CA GLN A 59 10.33 3.11 -18.82
C GLN A 59 9.36 2.19 -18.07
N GLU A 60 9.88 1.15 -17.42
CA GLU A 60 9.08 0.22 -16.60
C GLU A 60 8.42 0.95 -15.42
N ALA A 61 9.13 1.89 -14.79
CA ALA A 61 8.57 2.70 -13.71
C ALA A 61 7.39 3.56 -14.19
N ARG A 62 7.50 4.17 -15.37
CA ARG A 62 6.42 4.93 -16.01
C ARG A 62 5.23 4.03 -16.36
N GLU A 63 5.48 2.81 -16.81
CA GLU A 63 4.43 1.82 -17.09
C GLU A 63 3.68 1.41 -15.82
N VAL A 64 4.38 1.18 -14.71
CA VAL A 64 3.75 0.92 -13.41
C VAL A 64 2.86 2.10 -13.00
N MET A 65 3.37 3.33 -13.06
CA MET A 65 2.59 4.54 -12.72
C MET A 65 1.33 4.66 -13.59
N LYS A 66 1.45 4.45 -14.91
CA LYS A 66 0.32 4.47 -15.82
C LYS A 66 -0.70 3.37 -15.53
N SER A 67 -0.24 2.17 -15.16
CA SER A 67 -1.12 1.02 -14.90
C SER A 67 -2.00 1.15 -13.66
N VAL A 68 -1.70 2.12 -12.79
CA VAL A 68 -2.43 2.36 -11.53
C VAL A 68 -3.13 3.71 -11.50
N GLU A 69 -3.07 4.48 -12.58
CA GLU A 69 -3.63 5.83 -12.65
C GLU A 69 -5.13 5.81 -12.32
N GLY A 70 -5.53 6.52 -11.26
CA GLY A 70 -6.91 6.58 -10.80
C GLY A 70 -7.43 5.30 -10.13
N GLU A 71 -6.58 4.30 -9.86
CA GLU A 71 -6.96 3.09 -9.13
C GLU A 71 -7.07 3.36 -7.62
N PRO A 72 -8.16 2.92 -6.95
CA PRO A 72 -8.22 2.98 -5.50
C PRO A 72 -7.19 2.02 -4.87
N PRO A 73 -6.63 2.36 -3.69
CA PRO A 73 -5.78 1.44 -2.95
C PRO A 73 -6.47 0.08 -2.71
N PRO A 74 -5.73 -1.05 -2.75
CA PRO A 74 -6.32 -2.36 -2.54
C PRO A 74 -6.79 -2.56 -1.10
N ARG A 75 -7.77 -3.46 -0.91
CA ARG A 75 -8.16 -3.93 0.44
C ARG A 75 -7.07 -4.80 1.07
N ARG A 76 -7.04 -4.88 2.40
CA ARG A 76 -6.11 -5.74 3.16
C ARG A 76 -6.06 -7.18 2.65
N GLY A 77 -7.20 -7.82 2.42
CA GLY A 77 -7.23 -9.20 1.90
C GLY A 77 -6.44 -9.37 0.60
N LYS A 78 -6.50 -8.38 -0.29
CA LYS A 78 -5.73 -8.37 -1.54
C LYS A 78 -4.24 -8.16 -1.30
N VAL A 79 -3.88 -7.30 -0.35
CA VAL A 79 -2.48 -7.11 0.08
C VAL A 79 -1.92 -8.40 0.67
N VAL A 80 -2.69 -9.12 1.50
CA VAL A 80 -2.30 -10.44 2.04
C VAL A 80 -2.10 -11.46 0.92
N GLU A 81 -3.00 -11.51 -0.07
CA GLU A 81 -2.80 -12.37 -1.26
C GLU A 81 -1.52 -12.03 -2.02
N TYR A 82 -1.24 -10.74 -2.21
CA TYR A 82 -0.03 -10.27 -2.88
C TYR A 82 1.24 -10.63 -2.11
N THR A 83 1.26 -10.43 -0.80
CA THR A 83 2.38 -10.82 0.07
C THR A 83 2.70 -12.31 -0.08
N LYS A 84 1.70 -13.19 -0.19
CA LYS A 84 1.91 -14.64 -0.39
C LYS A 84 2.50 -15.01 -1.76
N ARG A 85 2.44 -14.12 -2.75
CA ARG A 85 2.85 -14.36 -4.14
C ARG A 85 4.24 -13.82 -4.47
N GLN A 86 4.93 -13.21 -3.52
CA GLN A 86 6.27 -12.66 -3.73
C GLN A 86 7.15 -12.83 -2.49
N ASN A 87 8.47 -12.76 -2.66
CA ASN A 87 9.43 -12.93 -1.56
C ASN A 87 9.50 -11.72 -0.63
N PHE A 88 9.33 -10.50 -1.17
CA PHE A 88 9.38 -9.30 -0.35
C PHE A 88 8.14 -9.21 0.56
N PRO A 89 8.31 -9.10 1.88
CA PRO A 89 7.20 -9.02 2.82
C PRO A 89 6.56 -7.63 2.76
N ILE A 90 5.52 -7.47 1.93
CA ILE A 90 4.77 -6.21 1.82
C ILE A 90 4.16 -5.84 3.18
N LEU A 91 3.69 -6.85 3.92
CA LEU A 91 3.20 -6.76 5.28
C LEU A 91 4.30 -7.30 6.22
N PRO A 92 5.15 -6.43 6.80
CA PRO A 92 6.26 -6.89 7.63
C PRO A 92 5.77 -7.59 8.91
N ASN A 93 4.57 -7.23 9.42
CA ASN A 93 3.95 -7.81 10.59
C ASN A 93 2.54 -8.35 10.28
N ASN A 94 2.47 -9.41 9.47
CA ASN A 94 1.21 -10.04 9.02
C ASN A 94 0.29 -10.57 10.16
N HIS A 95 0.73 -10.52 11.42
CA HIS A 95 -0.04 -10.93 12.59
C HIS A 95 -0.89 -9.82 13.22
N ASP A 96 -0.65 -8.54 12.90
CA ASP A 96 -1.41 -7.42 13.46
C ASP A 96 -2.10 -6.61 12.36
N ALA A 97 -3.43 -6.76 12.26
CA ALA A 97 -4.23 -6.09 11.26
C ALA A 97 -4.29 -4.56 11.44
N HIS A 98 -4.01 -4.04 12.64
CA HIS A 98 -4.03 -2.61 12.94
C HIS A 98 -2.72 -1.92 12.56
N LEU A 99 -1.59 -2.62 12.65
CA LEU A 99 -0.26 -2.07 12.29
C LEU A 99 -0.02 -2.00 10.78
N ASP A 100 -0.79 -2.77 10.01
CA ASP A 100 -0.68 -2.93 8.57
C ASP A 100 -1.88 -2.29 7.81
N ASP A 101 -2.57 -1.33 8.43
CA ASP A 101 -3.68 -0.65 7.78
C ASP A 101 -3.16 0.36 6.75
N LEU A 102 -3.42 0.05 5.47
CA LEU A 102 -3.05 0.90 4.34
C LEU A 102 -3.72 2.28 4.37
N TYR A 103 -4.86 2.40 5.06
CA TYR A 103 -5.63 3.64 5.12
C TYR A 103 -5.33 4.47 6.37
N ALA A 104 -4.67 3.89 7.38
CA ALA A 104 -4.42 4.56 8.65
C ALA A 104 -3.57 5.83 8.47
N GLY A 105 -4.09 6.97 8.97
CA GLY A 105 -3.41 8.26 8.92
C GLY A 105 -3.33 8.90 7.53
N LEU A 106 -3.95 8.30 6.50
CA LEU A 106 -4.01 8.85 5.15
C LEU A 106 -5.39 9.46 4.87
N THR A 107 -5.40 10.65 4.26
CA THR A 107 -6.63 11.30 3.76
C THR A 107 -6.59 11.29 2.24
N PHE A 108 -7.39 10.43 1.62
CA PHE A 108 -7.48 10.33 0.16
C PHE A 108 -8.43 11.40 -0.40
N PRO A 109 -8.28 11.78 -1.69
CA PRO A 109 -9.25 12.64 -2.36
C PRO A 109 -10.69 12.07 -2.25
N PRO A 110 -11.74 12.90 -2.10
CA PRO A 110 -13.11 12.43 -1.86
C PRO A 110 -13.61 11.41 -2.89
N GLU A 111 -13.28 11.61 -4.17
CA GLU A 111 -13.64 10.73 -5.28
C GLU A 111 -13.01 9.34 -5.17
N ILE A 112 -11.82 9.25 -4.57
CA ILE A 112 -11.14 7.99 -4.28
C ILE A 112 -11.72 7.38 -3.01
N GLN A 113 -11.96 8.19 -1.97
CA GLN A 113 -12.58 7.75 -0.73
C GLN A 113 -13.94 7.09 -0.96
N ALA A 114 -14.72 7.57 -1.93
CA ALA A 114 -16.01 6.98 -2.33
C ALA A 114 -15.87 5.61 -3.01
N ARG A 115 -14.71 5.34 -3.63
CA ARG A 115 -14.39 4.08 -4.32
C ARG A 115 -13.61 3.11 -3.44
N ILE A 116 -12.96 3.63 -2.39
CA ILE A 116 -12.38 2.81 -1.32
C ILE A 116 -13.54 2.09 -0.66
N PRO A 117 -13.58 0.75 -0.71
CA PRO A 117 -14.67 0.03 -0.11
C PRO A 117 -14.71 0.30 1.38
N LYS A 118 -15.88 0.70 1.90
CA LYS A 118 -16.04 1.00 3.32
C LYS A 118 -15.55 -0.18 4.15
N PHE A 119 -14.53 0.08 4.97
CA PHE A 119 -14.10 -0.83 6.00
C PHE A 119 -15.23 -0.90 7.04
N GLU A 120 -15.91 -2.04 7.12
CA GLU A 120 -16.72 -2.35 8.30
C GLU A 120 -15.73 -2.50 9.46
N ARG A 121 -15.64 -1.44 10.28
CA ARG A 121 -14.88 -1.48 11.52
C ARG A 121 -15.43 -2.62 12.39
N GLY A 122 -14.59 -3.60 12.65
CA GLY A 122 -14.61 -4.37 13.90
C GLY A 122 -15.88 -5.17 14.16
N VAL A 123 -16.07 -6.25 13.41
CA VAL A 123 -16.26 -7.53 14.08
C VAL A 123 -15.18 -8.45 13.49
N ALA A 124 -14.15 -8.71 14.29
CA ALA A 124 -13.62 -10.06 14.35
C ALA A 124 -14.85 -10.99 14.36
N HIS A 125 -14.89 -12.08 13.60
CA HIS A 125 -14.55 -13.34 14.23
C HIS A 125 -14.96 -13.42 15.73
N GLU A 126 -16.18 -13.01 16.08
CA GLU A 126 -16.83 -13.48 17.28
C GLU A 126 -17.03 -14.96 17.04
N ALA A 127 -16.46 -15.71 17.96
CA ALA A 127 -16.59 -17.14 18.11
C ALA A 127 -18.00 -17.59 17.71
N ARG A 128 -18.08 -18.43 16.66
CA ARG A 128 -18.99 -19.56 16.76
C ARG A 128 -18.27 -20.65 17.53
N GLU A 129 -18.18 -20.46 18.84
CA GLU A 129 -18.51 -21.55 19.74
C GLU A 129 -20.02 -21.74 19.63
N ASP A 130 -20.46 -22.44 18.59
CA ASP A 130 -21.71 -23.20 18.69
C ASP A 130 -21.28 -24.64 18.92
N ALA A 131 -21.07 -24.94 20.19
CA ALA A 131 -21.34 -26.26 20.72
C ALA A 131 -22.81 -26.58 20.41
N THR A 132 -23.07 -27.20 19.26
CA THR A 132 -24.29 -27.99 19.09
C THR A 132 -24.09 -29.31 19.84
N SER A 133 -24.82 -29.35 20.96
CA SER A 133 -25.34 -30.48 21.75
C SER A 133 -24.97 -31.90 21.36
#